data_AF-A0A7S1FAD6-F1
#
_entry.id   AF-A0A7S1FAD6-F1
#
_cell.length_a   1.000
_cell.length_b   1.000
_cell.length_c   1.000
_cell.angle_alpha   90.00
_cell.angle_beta   90.00
_cell.angle_gamma   90.00
#
_symmetry.space_group_name_H-M   'P 1'
#
loop_
_entity.id
_entity.type
_entity.pdbx_description
1 polymer ?
#
loop_
_entity_poly.entity_id
_entity_poly.type
_entity_poly.pdbx_seq_one_letter_code
_entity_poly.pdbx_strand_id
1 'polypeptide(L)'
;MGDTLEFFKDQSQFVRKSLAKFKGTFRVVTVVESIVFLFPTAENLKLVTGQQSLGWPKHFPTVVGESAVSMVNGAAHKKGRVVSGRAFTPKALENFIAKTQEAAR
;
A
#
# COMPACT_ATOMS: atom_id res chain seq x y z
N MET A 1 -22.24 -5.24 -14.61
CA MET A 1 -21.20 -4.86 -15.60
C MET A 1 -20.86 -3.36 -15.56
N GLY A 2 -21.82 -2.44 -15.35
CA GLY A 2 -21.52 -0.99 -15.24
C GLY A 2 -20.44 -0.65 -14.22
N ASP A 3 -20.58 -1.15 -12.98
CA ASP A 3 -19.59 -0.95 -11.90
C ASP A 3 -18.19 -1.46 -12.27
N THR A 4 -18.08 -2.47 -13.14
CA THR A 4 -16.78 -2.98 -13.59
C THR A 4 -16.08 -1.98 -14.50
N LEU A 5 -16.78 -1.41 -15.47
CA LEU A 5 -16.20 -0.45 -16.41
C LEU A 5 -15.88 0.88 -15.71
N GLU A 6 -16.75 1.34 -14.81
CA GLU A 6 -16.49 2.53 -14.01
C GLU A 6 -15.29 2.33 -13.06
N PHE A 7 -15.18 1.14 -12.45
CA PHE A 7 -14.04 0.79 -11.62
C PHE A 7 -12.73 0.81 -12.41
N PHE A 8 -12.65 0.14 -13.57
CA PHE A 8 -11.41 0.09 -14.35
C PHE A 8 -11.06 1.39 -15.07
N LYS A 9 -12.02 2.27 -15.34
CA LYS A 9 -11.78 3.58 -15.96
C LYS A 9 -11.03 4.54 -15.02
N ASP A 10 -11.47 4.61 -13.76
CA ASP A 10 -10.81 5.43 -12.73
C ASP A 10 -11.07 4.84 -11.35
N GLN A 11 -10.21 3.91 -10.94
CA GLN A 11 -10.33 3.20 -9.66
C GLN A 11 -10.31 4.18 -8.47
N SER A 12 -9.47 5.22 -8.54
CA SER A 12 -9.28 6.16 -7.43
C SER A 12 -10.54 6.99 -7.18
N GLN A 13 -11.11 7.57 -8.24
CA GLN A 13 -12.35 8.33 -8.14
C GLN A 13 -13.55 7.43 -7.81
N PHE A 14 -13.61 6.24 -8.40
CA PHE A 14 -14.67 5.28 -8.12
C PHE A 14 -14.71 4.92 -6.63
N VAL A 15 -13.56 4.56 -6.04
CA VAL A 15 -13.49 4.19 -4.62
C VAL A 15 -13.86 5.36 -3.72
N ARG A 16 -13.37 6.58 -4.01
CA ARG A 16 -13.73 7.78 -3.23
C ARG A 16 -15.24 8.06 -3.27
N LYS A 17 -15.85 8.02 -4.45
CA LYS A 17 -17.30 8.23 -4.61
C LYS A 17 -18.12 7.16 -3.91
N SER A 18 -17.69 5.90 -4.01
CA SER A 18 -18.36 4.77 -3.37
C SER A 18 -18.24 4.82 -1.84
N LEU A 19 -17.07 5.15 -1.28
CA LEU A 19 -16.91 5.37 0.17
C LEU A 19 -17.87 6.46 0.68
N ALA A 20 -18.03 7.55 -0.07
CA ALA A 20 -18.96 8.63 0.28
C ALA A 20 -20.43 8.19 0.15
N LYS A 21 -20.79 7.49 -0.94
CA LYS A 21 -22.16 7.01 -1.22
C LYS A 21 -22.65 6.01 -0.19
N PHE A 22 -21.82 5.03 0.14
CA PHE A 22 -22.16 3.96 1.08
C PHE A 22 -21.84 4.30 2.55
N LYS A 23 -21.26 5.49 2.80
CA LYS A 23 -20.87 5.97 4.13
C LYS A 23 -19.99 4.98 4.91
N GLY A 24 -19.11 4.24 4.22
CA GLY A 24 -18.29 3.23 4.87
C GLY A 24 -17.74 2.15 3.95
N THR A 25 -17.51 0.97 4.53
CA THR A 25 -17.01 -0.23 3.85
C THR A 25 -18.01 -0.68 2.79
N PHE A 26 -17.53 -1.01 1.59
CA PHE A 26 -18.38 -1.48 0.50
C PHE A 26 -17.70 -2.58 -0.30
N ARG A 27 -18.51 -3.32 -1.07
CA ARG A 27 -18.06 -4.42 -1.92
C ARG A 27 -18.25 -4.05 -3.39
N VAL A 28 -17.26 -4.34 -4.21
CA VAL A 28 -17.30 -4.22 -5.66
C VAL A 28 -17.22 -5.61 -6.25
N VAL A 29 -18.17 -5.97 -7.10
CA VAL A 29 -18.13 -7.21 -7.87
C VAL A 29 -17.79 -6.85 -9.30
N THR A 30 -16.56 -7.16 -9.70
CA THR A 30 -16.09 -7.04 -11.07
C THR A 30 -16.30 -8.36 -11.81
N VAL A 31 -16.08 -8.36 -13.12
CA VAL A 31 -16.09 -9.58 -13.94
C VAL A 31 -14.97 -10.55 -13.53
N VAL A 32 -13.86 -10.04 -12.97
CA VAL A 32 -12.65 -10.82 -12.68
C VAL A 32 -12.59 -11.24 -11.21
N GLU A 33 -13.07 -10.39 -10.32
CA GLU A 33 -12.93 -10.56 -8.88
C GLU A 33 -13.95 -9.77 -8.07
N SER A 34 -14.14 -10.18 -6.82
CA SER A 34 -14.95 -9.49 -5.83
C SER A 34 -14.04 -8.85 -4.78
N ILE A 35 -14.04 -7.53 -4.70
CA ILE A 35 -13.15 -6.73 -3.85
C ILE A 35 -13.95 -6.09 -2.73
N VAL A 36 -13.44 -6.13 -1.50
CA VAL A 36 -14.01 -5.41 -0.35
C VAL A 36 -13.11 -4.23 -0.02
N PHE A 37 -13.67 -3.01 -0.09
CA PHE A 37 -13.01 -1.78 0.29
C PHE A 37 -13.39 -1.43 1.72
N LEU A 38 -12.41 -1.44 2.63
CA LEU A 38 -12.61 -1.10 4.03
C LEU A 38 -12.53 0.41 4.23
N PHE A 39 -13.48 0.98 4.97
CA PHE A 39 -13.37 2.38 5.41
C PHE A 39 -12.19 2.53 6.38
N PRO A 40 -11.40 3.61 6.31
CA PRO A 40 -10.17 3.77 7.09
C PRO A 40 -10.47 4.09 8.57
N THR A 41 -10.99 3.12 9.31
CA THR A 41 -11.14 3.16 10.77
C THR A 41 -9.99 2.43 11.44
N ALA A 42 -9.73 2.76 12.71
CA ALA A 42 -8.72 2.04 13.50
C ALA A 42 -9.03 0.54 13.64
N GLU A 43 -10.32 0.18 13.71
CA GLU A 43 -10.77 -1.22 13.79
C GLU A 43 -10.46 -1.98 12.50
N ASN A 44 -10.81 -1.41 11.35
CA ASN A 44 -10.50 -2.02 10.05
C ASN A 44 -8.99 -2.09 9.78
N LEU A 45 -8.23 -1.09 10.25
CA LEU A 45 -6.78 -1.13 10.13
C LEU A 45 -6.17 -2.28 10.96
N LYS A 46 -6.72 -2.58 12.15
CA LYS A 46 -6.31 -3.74 12.94
C LYS A 46 -6.63 -5.05 12.22
N LEU A 47 -7.79 -5.12 11.54
CA LEU A 47 -8.14 -6.29 10.73
C LEU A 47 -7.12 -6.51 9.60
N VAL A 48 -6.68 -5.45 8.92
CA VAL A 48 -5.67 -5.58 7.87
C VAL A 48 -4.31 -5.94 8.48
N THR A 49 -3.81 -5.13 9.40
CA THR A 49 -2.45 -5.29 9.96
C THR A 49 -2.27 -6.55 10.82
N GLY A 50 -3.36 -7.15 11.32
CA GLY A 50 -3.34 -8.42 12.04
C GLY A 50 -3.33 -9.66 11.14
N GLN A 51 -3.55 -9.52 9.83
CA GLN A 51 -3.55 -10.67 8.92
C GLN A 51 -2.14 -11.11 8.57
N GLN A 52 -1.85 -12.39 8.79
CA GLN A 52 -0.55 -13.00 8.49
C GLN A 52 -0.33 -13.22 6.99
N SER A 53 -1.40 -13.24 6.20
CA SER A 53 -1.39 -13.54 4.77
C SER A 53 -1.84 -12.37 3.90
N LEU A 54 -1.46 -11.14 4.26
CA LEU A 54 -1.64 -10.01 3.35
C LEU A 54 -0.76 -10.22 2.11
N GLY A 55 -1.41 -10.41 0.96
CA GLY A 55 -0.76 -10.53 -0.33
C GLY A 55 -0.77 -9.21 -1.08
N TRP A 56 0.31 -8.92 -1.78
CA TRP A 56 0.34 -7.85 -2.78
C TRP A 56 -0.31 -8.32 -4.08
N PRO A 57 -0.87 -7.41 -4.91
CA PRO A 57 -1.30 -7.74 -6.25
C PRO A 57 -0.18 -8.40 -7.06
N LYS A 58 -0.51 -9.30 -8.01
CA LYS A 58 0.48 -10.06 -8.78
C LYS A 58 1.49 -9.20 -9.56
N HIS A 59 1.13 -7.97 -9.89
CA HIS A 59 1.99 -7.02 -10.61
C HIS A 59 2.88 -6.17 -9.68
N PHE A 60 2.66 -6.16 -8.37
CA PHE A 60 3.49 -5.37 -7.45
C PHE A 60 4.98 -5.71 -7.46
N PRO A 61 5.42 -6.98 -7.59
CA PRO A 61 6.85 -7.30 -7.65
C PRO A 61 7.60 -6.60 -8.79
N THR A 62 6.92 -6.27 -9.90
CA THR A 62 7.57 -5.53 -11.01
C THR A 62 7.80 -4.06 -10.67
N VAL A 63 7.04 -3.50 -9.73
CA VAL A 63 7.17 -2.12 -9.28
C VAL A 63 8.22 -1.99 -8.17
N VAL A 64 8.17 -2.88 -7.18
CA VAL A 64 9.03 -2.78 -5.98
C VAL A 64 10.27 -3.66 -6.04
N GLY A 65 10.29 -4.67 -6.91
CA GLY A 65 11.31 -5.72 -6.97
C GLY A 65 10.94 -6.94 -6.13
N GLU A 66 11.19 -8.14 -6.66
CA GLU A 66 10.84 -9.41 -6.01
C GLU A 66 11.54 -9.62 -4.66
N SER A 67 12.75 -9.08 -4.50
CA SER A 67 13.53 -9.16 -3.27
C SER A 67 13.27 -8.00 -2.29
N ALA A 68 12.30 -7.13 -2.57
CA ALA A 68 12.02 -5.98 -1.72
C ALA A 68 11.55 -6.42 -0.33
N VAL A 69 11.85 -5.60 0.68
CA VAL A 69 11.40 -5.85 2.05
C VAL A 69 9.88 -5.98 2.12
N SER A 70 9.13 -5.22 1.32
CA SER A 70 7.67 -5.32 1.22
C SER A 70 7.17 -6.68 0.73
N MET A 71 7.96 -7.43 -0.03
CA MET A 71 7.56 -8.70 -0.65
C MET A 71 7.87 -9.94 0.20
N VAL A 72 8.70 -9.80 1.24
CA VAL A 72 9.08 -10.90 2.13
C VAL A 72 8.31 -10.83 3.44
N ASN A 73 8.10 -11.98 4.09
CA ASN A 73 7.39 -12.11 5.35
C ASN A 73 8.28 -12.67 6.48
N GLY A 74 7.78 -12.61 7.72
CA GLY A 74 8.40 -13.27 8.88
C GLY A 74 9.79 -12.74 9.26
N ALA A 75 10.72 -13.64 9.56
CA ALA A 75 12.06 -13.27 10.04
C ALA A 75 12.88 -12.48 9.01
N ALA A 76 12.75 -12.82 7.71
CA ALA A 76 13.40 -12.09 6.62
C ALA A 76 12.91 -10.64 6.55
N HIS A 77 11.59 -10.44 6.65
CA HIS A 77 10.99 -9.11 6.74
C HIS A 77 11.52 -8.31 7.95
N LYS A 78 11.57 -8.93 9.14
CA LYS A 78 12.07 -8.28 10.36
C LYS A 78 13.52 -7.81 10.20
N LYS A 79 14.38 -8.65 9.61
CA LYS A 79 15.78 -8.30 9.33
C LYS A 79 15.88 -7.19 8.29
N GLY A 80 15.15 -7.30 7.18
CA GLY A 80 15.11 -6.30 6.11
C GLY A 80 14.67 -4.93 6.62
N ARG A 81 13.60 -4.88 7.43
CA ARG A 81 13.10 -3.63 8.03
C ARG A 81 14.14 -2.92 8.88
N VAL A 82 14.92 -3.66 9.69
CA VAL A 82 16.00 -3.07 10.51
C VAL A 82 17.07 -2.45 9.61
N VAL A 83 17.46 -3.14 8.54
CA VAL A 83 18.48 -2.64 7.60
C VAL A 83 17.97 -1.40 6.87
N SER A 84 16.78 -1.45 6.28
CA SER A 84 16.17 -0.32 5.57
C SER A 84 15.98 0.90 6.48
N GLY A 85 15.61 0.69 7.75
CA GLY A 85 15.41 1.77 8.72
C GLY A 85 16.67 2.56 9.05
N ARG A 86 17.88 2.00 8.88
CA ARG A 86 19.15 2.69 9.20
C ARG A 86 19.36 3.95 8.36
N ALA A 87 18.89 3.93 7.11
CA ALA A 87 18.96 5.08 6.19
C ALA A 87 18.09 6.27 6.66
N PHE A 88 17.10 6.01 7.50
CA PHE A 88 16.15 7.02 8.00
C PHE A 88 16.40 7.38 9.47
N THR A 89 17.60 7.13 9.99
CA THR A 89 17.99 7.61 11.33
C THR A 89 18.24 9.13 11.28
N PRO A 90 18.03 9.87 12.39
CA PRO A 90 18.24 11.33 12.40
C PRO A 90 19.62 11.74 11.85
N LYS A 91 20.68 11.07 12.31
CA LYS A 91 22.06 11.28 11.84
C LYS A 91 22.26 10.99 10.34
N ALA A 92 21.58 9.98 9.80
CA ALA A 92 21.65 9.68 8.36
C ALA A 92 20.90 10.73 7.54
N LEU A 93 19.76 11.21 8.03
CA LEU A 93 18.94 12.22 7.38
C LEU A 93 19.61 13.60 7.35
N GLU A 94 20.30 14.01 8.41
CA GLU A 94 21.07 15.27 8.46
C GLU A 94 22.08 15.35 7.31
N ASN A 95 22.85 14.28 7.09
CA ASN A 95 23.80 14.20 5.99
C ASN A 95 23.12 14.13 4.62
N PHE A 96 21.98 13.45 4.52
CA PHE A 96 21.24 13.31 3.27
C PHE A 96 20.64 14.64 2.81
N ILE A 97 20.01 15.40 3.72
CA ILE A 97 19.38 16.68 3.41
C ILE A 97 20.41 17.67 2.87
N ALA A 98 21.56 17.81 3.55
CA ALA A 98 22.62 18.73 3.14
C ALA A 98 23.14 18.41 1.72
N LYS A 99 23.42 17.13 1.43
CA LYS A 99 23.90 16.69 0.12
C LYS A 99 22.85 16.85 -0.99
N THR A 100 21.58 16.64 -0.67
CA THR A 100 20.49 16.82 -1.64
C THR A 100 20.32 18.28 -2.01
N GLN A 101 20.45 19.19 -1.03
CA GLN A 101 20.42 20.63 -1.27
C GLN A 101 21.63 21.13 -2.07
N GLU A 102 22.80 20.52 -1.89
CA GLU A 102 23.99 20.80 -2.70
C GLU A 102 23.79 20.37 -4.17
N ALA A 103 23.26 19.16 -4.41
CA ALA A 103 23.03 18.64 -5.75
C ALA A 103 21.87 19.32 -6.51
N ALA A 104 20.97 20.01 -5.80
CA ALA A 104 19.85 20.74 -6.39
C ALA A 104 20.23 22.18 -6.83
N ARG A 105 21.45 22.61 -6.54
CA ARG A 105 22.03 23.89 -7.00
C ARG A 105 22.79 23.70 -8.30
#